data_AF-A0A7K3B8H1-F1
#
_entry.id   AF-A0A7K3B8H1-F1
#
_cell.length_a   1.000
_cell.length_b   1.000
_cell.length_c   1.000
_cell.angle_alpha   90.00
_cell.angle_beta   90.00
_cell.angle_gamma   90.00
#
_symmetry.space_group_name_H-M   'P 1'
#
loop_
_entity.id
_entity.type
_entity.pdbx_description
1 polymer ?
#
loop_
_entity_poly.entity_id
_entity_poly.type
_entity_poly.pdbx_seq_one_letter_code
_entity_poly.pdbx_strand_id
1 'polypeptide(L)'
;MREAWAGQRRSVPYQLVEVTGPSMVPTLRNGDWLLVQHVRSAAEVREGDVVVLRHPLQQDLLIVKRAVERREGGWWVLGDNTFVENDSREFGTVPDELVLARGRGRFRPPREVQRSVAGVAGWLASCVRPLRADRSFSRRLRAR
;
A
#
# COMPACT_ATOMS: atom_id res chain seq x y z
N MET A 1 -20.95 16.94 7.83
CA MET A 1 -19.87 17.37 8.74
C MET A 1 -18.67 17.70 7.84
N ARG A 2 -18.51 18.98 7.52
CA ARG A 2 -17.62 19.54 6.49
C ARG A 2 -16.31 20.03 7.13
N GLU A 3 -15.26 20.03 6.32
CA GLU A 3 -14.06 20.89 6.39
C GLU A 3 -13.09 20.72 7.57
N ALA A 4 -11.93 20.10 7.27
CA ALA A 4 -10.68 20.26 8.01
C ALA A 4 -9.45 19.99 7.09
N TRP A 5 -9.34 20.74 5.99
CA TRP A 5 -8.16 20.70 5.12
C TRP A 5 -7.68 22.12 4.77
N ALA A 6 -7.51 22.95 5.80
CA ALA A 6 -6.75 24.19 5.71
C ALA A 6 -6.00 24.38 7.03
N GLY A 7 -4.67 24.27 6.99
CA GLY A 7 -3.82 24.43 8.17
C GLY A 7 -2.55 23.61 8.02
N GLN A 8 -1.47 24.32 7.68
CA GLN A 8 -0.05 23.93 7.72
C GLN A 8 0.23 22.64 8.52
N ARG A 9 0.03 21.46 7.90
CA ARG A 9 0.35 20.19 8.56
C ARG A 9 1.87 20.08 8.57
N ARG A 10 2.46 20.14 9.76
CA ARG A 10 3.70 19.39 10.02
C ARG A 10 3.48 18.02 9.40
N SER A 11 4.15 17.72 8.29
CA SER A 11 3.95 16.44 7.63
C SER A 11 4.44 15.39 8.60
N VAL A 12 3.51 14.67 9.22
CA VAL A 12 3.88 13.50 10.01
C VAL A 12 4.53 12.55 9.02
N PRO A 13 5.84 12.25 9.16
CA PRO A 13 6.56 11.48 8.17
C PRO A 13 5.98 10.07 8.03
N TYR A 14 5.27 9.60 9.06
CA TYR A 14 4.56 8.34 9.09
C TYR A 14 3.07 8.54 9.43
N GLN A 15 2.24 7.67 8.86
CA GLN A 15 0.82 7.59 9.16
C GLN A 15 0.37 6.12 9.16
N LEU A 16 -0.67 5.80 9.93
CA LEU A 16 -1.38 4.54 9.83
C LEU A 16 -2.62 4.71 8.94
N VAL A 17 -2.79 3.81 7.98
CA VAL A 17 -3.91 3.81 7.03
C VAL A 17 -4.59 2.46 7.10
N GLU A 18 -5.89 2.43 7.30
CA GLU A 18 -6.65 1.17 7.21
C GLU A 18 -6.79 0.73 5.75
N VAL A 19 -6.56 -0.54 5.49
CA VAL A 19 -6.67 -1.14 4.17
C VAL A 19 -8.11 -1.60 3.94
N THR A 20 -8.73 -1.05 2.90
CA THR A 20 -10.05 -1.46 2.45
C THR A 20 -10.00 -2.17 1.11
N GLY A 21 -10.77 -3.24 0.97
CA GLY A 21 -10.93 -3.98 -0.28
C GLY A 21 -9.91 -5.09 -0.52
N PRO A 22 -10.09 -5.89 -1.58
CA PRO A 22 -9.36 -7.14 -1.78
C PRO A 22 -8.13 -7.06 -2.69
N SER A 23 -7.81 -5.90 -3.30
CA SER A 23 -6.83 -5.86 -4.41
C SER A 23 -5.39 -6.20 -4.02
N MET A 24 -5.05 -6.12 -2.73
CA MET A 24 -3.70 -6.39 -2.22
C MET A 24 -3.61 -7.74 -1.48
N VAL A 25 -4.64 -8.58 -1.53
CA VAL A 25 -4.58 -9.95 -1.00
C VAL A 25 -3.59 -10.76 -1.86
N PRO A 26 -2.69 -11.57 -1.27
CA PRO A 26 -2.63 -11.96 0.14
C PRO A 26 -1.79 -11.05 1.05
N THR A 27 -1.07 -10.07 0.50
CA THR A 27 -0.16 -9.18 1.25
C THR A 27 -0.89 -8.34 2.29
N LEU A 28 -1.98 -7.69 1.91
CA LEU A 28 -2.84 -6.90 2.78
C LEU A 28 -4.27 -7.42 2.68
N ARG A 29 -4.90 -7.64 3.84
CA ARG A 29 -6.31 -8.03 3.93
C ARG A 29 -7.15 -6.81 4.33
N ASN A 30 -8.43 -6.87 3.99
CA ASN A 30 -9.40 -5.89 4.47
C ASN A 30 -9.37 -5.79 6.01
N GLY A 31 -9.20 -4.56 6.52
CA GLY A 31 -9.03 -4.25 7.93
C GLY A 31 -7.60 -4.38 8.47
N ASP A 32 -6.61 -4.75 7.64
CA ASP A 32 -5.20 -4.60 8.02
C ASP A 32 -4.87 -3.10 8.07
N TRP A 33 -3.96 -2.71 8.96
CA TRP A 33 -3.44 -1.35 9.08
C TRP A 33 -2.07 -1.27 8.44
N LEU A 34 -1.88 -0.31 7.55
CA LEU A 34 -0.63 -0.08 6.83
C LEU A 34 0.11 1.10 7.47
N LEU A 35 1.31 0.86 7.98
CA LEU A 35 2.23 1.92 8.35
C LEU A 35 2.88 2.45 7.08
N VAL A 36 2.55 3.69 6.73
CA VAL A 36 3.07 4.37 5.55
C VAL A 36 4.05 5.45 5.93
N GLN A 37 5.04 5.67 5.08
CA GLN A 37 5.96 6.81 5.11
C GLN A 37 5.62 7.73 3.94
N HIS A 38 5.28 8.98 4.21
CA HIS A 38 5.07 9.98 3.16
C HIS A 38 6.37 10.17 2.37
N VAL A 39 6.27 10.12 1.05
CA VAL A 39 7.39 10.39 0.15
C VAL A 39 7.34 11.83 -0.31
N ARG A 40 8.50 12.46 -0.48
CA ARG A 40 8.61 13.81 -1.04
C ARG A 40 8.73 13.76 -2.56
N SER A 41 9.23 12.64 -3.08
CA SER A 41 9.39 12.36 -4.49
C SER A 41 9.14 10.89 -4.77
N ALA A 42 8.55 10.58 -5.93
CA ALA A 42 8.41 9.22 -6.43
C ALA A 42 9.75 8.50 -6.63
N ALA A 43 10.88 9.22 -6.69
CA ALA A 43 12.23 8.63 -6.71
C ALA A 43 12.59 7.89 -5.40
N GLU A 44 11.89 8.15 -4.30
CA GLU A 44 12.10 7.43 -3.03
C GLU A 44 11.43 6.06 -3.00
N VAL A 45 10.50 5.80 -3.93
CA VAL A 45 9.81 4.53 -4.11
C VAL A 45 10.69 3.58 -4.91
N ARG A 46 10.63 2.30 -4.58
CA ARG A 46 11.33 1.23 -5.29
C ARG A 46 10.36 0.22 -5.85
N GLU A 47 10.77 -0.47 -6.92
CA GLU A 47 10.07 -1.67 -7.38
C GLU A 47 9.87 -2.65 -6.22
N GLY A 48 8.66 -3.19 -6.12
CA GLY A 48 8.21 -4.04 -5.03
C GLY A 48 7.64 -3.29 -3.82
N ASP A 49 7.77 -1.96 -3.71
CA ASP A 49 7.13 -1.21 -2.63
C ASP A 49 5.60 -1.29 -2.76
N VAL A 50 4.92 -1.43 -1.62
CA VAL A 50 3.49 -1.16 -1.54
C VAL A 50 3.33 0.35 -1.39
N VAL A 51 2.52 0.99 -2.24
CA VAL A 51 2.37 2.44 -2.28
C VAL A 51 0.92 2.85 -2.08
N VAL A 52 0.73 4.00 -1.45
CA VAL A 52 -0.54 4.73 -1.42
C VAL A 52 -0.48 5.82 -2.48
N LEU A 53 -1.49 5.87 -3.34
CA LEU A 53 -1.57 6.83 -4.43
C LEU A 53 -3.00 7.33 -4.62
N ARG A 54 -3.15 8.50 -5.24
CA ARG A 54 -4.46 8.98 -5.73
C ARG A 54 -4.80 8.26 -7.02
N HIS A 55 -6.03 7.78 -7.14
CA HIS A 55 -6.50 7.11 -8.34
C HIS A 55 -6.46 8.08 -9.54
N PRO A 56 -5.79 7.76 -10.66
CA PRO A 56 -5.61 8.68 -11.78
C PRO A 56 -6.92 9.23 -12.37
N LEU A 57 -7.95 8.38 -12.42
CA LEU A 57 -9.28 8.74 -12.94
C LEU A 57 -10.30 9.17 -11.87
N GLN A 58 -9.96 9.08 -10.58
CA GLN A 58 -10.87 9.35 -9.46
C GLN A 58 -10.10 10.07 -8.34
N GLN A 59 -9.92 11.38 -8.46
CA GLN A 59 -8.94 12.16 -7.68
C GLN A 59 -9.16 12.17 -6.16
N ASP A 60 -10.40 11.91 -5.72
CA ASP A 60 -10.77 11.80 -4.30
C ASP A 60 -10.58 10.39 -3.72
N LEU A 61 -10.23 9.40 -4.55
CA LEU A 61 -10.03 8.02 -4.16
C LEU A 61 -8.54 7.73 -3.93
N LEU A 62 -8.18 7.34 -2.71
CA LEU A 62 -6.87 6.77 -2.41
C LEU A 62 -6.90 5.26 -2.59
N ILE A 63 -5.89 4.72 -3.27
CA ILE A 63 -5.74 3.28 -3.47
C ILE A 63 -4.36 2.82 -3.02
N VAL A 64 -4.29 1.54 -2.66
CA VAL A 64 -3.05 0.85 -2.30
C VAL A 64 -2.72 -0.17 -3.38
N LYS A 65 -1.53 -0.06 -3.96
CA LYS A 65 -1.02 -0.97 -5.01
C LYS A 65 0.44 -1.31 -4.77
N ARG A 66 0.97 -2.28 -5.51
CA ARG A 66 2.41 -2.57 -5.58
C ARG A 66 3.02 -1.82 -6.75
N ALA A 67 4.06 -1.03 -6.50
CA ALA A 67 4.90 -0.48 -7.55
C ALA A 67 5.71 -1.62 -8.17
N VAL A 68 5.53 -1.90 -9.46
CA VAL A 68 6.17 -3.05 -10.11
C VAL A 68 7.25 -2.65 -11.10
N GLU A 69 7.10 -1.49 -11.73
CA GLU A 69 8.04 -1.01 -12.76
C GLU A 69 7.98 0.51 -12.85
N ARG A 70 9.15 1.14 -13.00
CA ARG A 70 9.25 2.57 -13.33
C ARG A 70 9.09 2.75 -14.84
N ARG A 71 8.16 3.61 -15.25
CA ARG A 71 7.94 3.98 -16.66
C ARG A 71 8.12 5.49 -16.84
N GLU A 72 8.14 5.94 -18.10
CA GLU A 72 8.19 7.36 -18.41
C GLU A 72 7.04 8.10 -17.69
N GLY A 73 7.39 9.16 -16.96
CA GLY A 73 6.43 10.01 -16.25
C GLY A 73 5.80 9.41 -14.98
N GLY A 74 5.97 8.12 -14.68
CA GLY A 74 5.31 7.53 -13.51
C GLY A 74 5.65 6.08 -13.14
N TRP A 75 4.79 5.50 -12.31
CA TRP A 75 4.89 4.11 -11.86
C TRP A 75 3.81 3.24 -12.51
N TRP A 76 4.23 2.10 -13.04
CA TRP A 76 3.31 1.00 -13.32
C TRP A 76 3.04 0.26 -12.01
N VAL A 77 1.76 0.18 -11.62
CA VAL A 77 1.34 -0.39 -10.34
C VAL A 77 0.33 -1.51 -10.54
N LEU A 78 0.43 -2.57 -9.75
CA LEU A 78 -0.45 -3.73 -9.83
C LEU A 78 -1.04 -4.07 -8.45
N GLY A 79 -2.24 -4.65 -8.45
CA GLY A 79 -2.74 -5.37 -7.29
C GLY A 79 -2.05 -6.73 -7.14
N ASP A 80 -1.82 -7.16 -5.90
CA ASP A 80 -1.34 -8.53 -5.64
C ASP A 80 -2.42 -9.59 -5.87
N ASN A 81 -3.69 -9.19 -5.81
CA ASN A 81 -4.82 -10.05 -6.11
C ASN A 81 -5.13 -10.01 -7.61
N THR A 82 -4.69 -11.03 -8.33
CA THR A 82 -4.87 -11.14 -9.79
C THR A 82 -6.33 -11.28 -10.22
N PHE A 83 -7.25 -11.62 -9.31
CA PHE A 83 -8.69 -11.72 -9.60
C PHE A 83 -9.41 -10.38 -9.56
N VAL A 84 -8.72 -9.30 -9.21
CA VAL A 84 -9.28 -7.94 -9.13
C VAL A 84 -8.50 -7.07 -10.11
N GLU A 85 -9.17 -6.66 -11.17
CA GLU A 85 -8.64 -5.69 -12.14
C GLU A 85 -9.12 -4.30 -11.73
N ASN A 86 -8.19 -3.51 -11.20
CA ASN A 86 -8.37 -2.10 -10.81
C ASN A 86 -6.97 -1.53 -10.54
N ASP A 87 -6.11 -1.59 -11.56
CA ASP A 87 -4.72 -1.16 -11.48
C ASP A 87 -4.22 -0.64 -12.83
N SER A 88 -2.90 -0.50 -13.02
CA SER A 88 -2.36 0.10 -14.24
C SER A 88 -2.75 -0.62 -15.53
N ARG A 89 -3.21 -1.87 -15.48
CA ARG A 89 -3.79 -2.55 -16.65
C ARG A 89 -5.01 -1.81 -17.22
N GLU A 90 -5.74 -1.08 -16.39
CA GLU A 90 -6.93 -0.33 -16.81
C GLU A 90 -6.63 1.16 -17.02
N PHE A 91 -5.94 1.80 -16.07
CA PHE A 91 -5.73 3.26 -16.09
C PHE A 91 -4.33 3.69 -16.55
N GLY A 92 -3.45 2.74 -16.89
CA GLY A 92 -2.10 3.03 -17.37
C GLY A 92 -1.09 3.40 -16.27
N THR A 93 0.01 4.04 -16.68
CA THR A 93 1.07 4.51 -15.79
C THR A 93 0.53 5.60 -14.85
N VAL A 94 0.79 5.47 -13.55
CA VAL A 94 0.41 6.47 -12.54
C VAL A 94 1.47 7.57 -12.47
N PRO A 95 1.15 8.85 -12.76
CA PRO A 95 2.09 9.95 -12.65
C PRO A 95 2.73 10.06 -11.25
N ASP A 96 3.97 10.51 -11.20
CA ASP A 96 4.78 10.59 -9.96
C ASP A 96 4.08 11.40 -8.85
N GLU A 97 3.41 12.49 -9.23
CA GLU A 97 2.71 13.40 -8.33
C GLU A 97 1.52 12.74 -7.62
N LEU A 98 0.99 11.63 -8.15
CA LEU A 98 -0.10 10.91 -7.54
C LEU A 98 0.38 9.91 -6.48
N VAL A 99 1.69 9.62 -6.41
CA VAL A 99 2.28 8.69 -5.45
C VAL A 99 2.59 9.43 -4.14
N LEU A 100 1.83 9.12 -3.09
CA LEU A 100 1.84 9.91 -1.85
C LEU A 100 2.74 9.32 -0.75
N ALA A 101 2.77 7.99 -0.65
CA ALA A 101 3.47 7.31 0.43
C ALA A 101 3.87 5.89 0.06
N ARG A 102 4.88 5.35 0.75
CA ARG A 102 5.25 3.93 0.69
C ARG A 102 4.96 3.22 2.00
N GLY A 103 4.48 1.99 1.92
CA GLY A 103 4.27 1.08 3.04
C GLY A 103 5.61 0.61 3.62
N ARG A 104 5.69 0.57 4.94
CA ARG A 104 6.87 0.13 5.69
C ARG A 104 6.59 -1.11 6.50
N GLY A 105 5.34 -1.30 6.91
CA GLY A 105 4.88 -2.50 7.58
C GLY A 105 3.37 -2.57 7.59
N ARG A 106 2.85 -3.77 7.82
CA ARG A 106 1.43 -3.98 8.09
C ARG A 106 1.25 -4.45 9.53
N PHE A 107 0.17 -4.02 10.15
CA PHE A 107 -0.37 -4.48 11.42
C PHE A 107 -1.74 -5.12 11.18
N ARG A 108 -1.97 -6.33 11.69
CA ARG A 108 -3.29 -6.98 11.65
C ARG A 108 -3.94 -6.91 13.03
N PRO A 109 -4.94 -6.04 13.26
CA PRO A 109 -5.64 -6.01 14.53
C PRO A 109 -6.30 -7.38 14.81
N PRO A 110 -6.35 -7.82 16.07
CA PRO A 110 -7.03 -9.04 16.42
C PRO A 110 -8.54 -8.82 16.24
N ARG A 111 -9.23 -9.75 15.57
CA ARG A 111 -10.68 -9.64 15.33
C ARG A 111 -11.53 -10.07 16.54
N GLU A 112 -10.93 -10.82 17.47
CA GLU A 112 -11.55 -11.31 18.70
C GLU A 112 -10.56 -11.21 19.87
N VAL A 113 -11.09 -11.01 21.09
CA VAL A 113 -10.29 -11.07 22.32
C VAL A 113 -9.78 -12.50 22.50
N GLN A 114 -8.52 -12.74 22.16
CA GLN A 114 -7.89 -14.04 22.36
C GLN A 114 -7.76 -14.32 23.86
N ARG A 115 -8.43 -15.37 24.33
CA ARG A 115 -8.46 -15.76 25.75
C ARG A 115 -7.24 -16.56 26.21
N SER A 116 -6.34 -16.96 25.30
CA SER A 116 -5.18 -17.80 25.61
C SER A 116 -3.85 -17.11 25.25
N VAL A 117 -2.84 -17.28 26.13
CA VAL A 117 -1.49 -16.70 25.97
C VAL A 117 -0.81 -17.20 24.69
N ALA A 118 -0.98 -18.47 24.34
CA ALA A 118 -0.45 -19.03 23.09
C ALA A 118 -1.13 -18.42 21.84
N GLY A 119 -2.43 -18.13 21.91
CA GLY A 119 -3.15 -17.43 20.85
C GLY A 119 -2.61 -16.01 20.64
N VAL A 120 -2.40 -15.29 21.74
CA VAL A 120 -1.81 -13.94 21.75
C VAL A 120 -0.38 -13.95 21.20
N ALA A 121 0.45 -14.91 21.60
CA ALA A 121 1.82 -15.04 21.10
C ALA A 121 1.88 -15.35 19.59
N GLY A 122 1.05 -16.27 19.11
CA GLY A 122 0.93 -16.58 17.68
C GLY A 122 0.36 -15.41 16.86
N TRP A 123 -0.55 -14.64 17.43
CA TRP A 123 -1.03 -13.40 16.84
C TRP A 123 0.07 -12.33 16.79
N LEU A 124 0.77 -12.06 17.90
CA LEU A 124 1.88 -11.09 17.95
C LEU A 124 2.96 -11.40 16.91
N ALA A 125 3.31 -12.68 16.74
CA ALA A 125 4.29 -13.12 15.75
C ALA A 125 3.85 -12.93 14.28
N SER A 126 2.55 -12.77 14.02
CA SER A 126 1.99 -12.67 12.66
C SER A 126 1.34 -11.33 12.33
N CYS A 127 1.06 -10.50 13.34
CA CYS A 127 0.31 -9.26 13.20
C CYS A 127 1.15 -8.12 12.64
N VAL A 128 2.42 -8.00 13.03
CA VAL A 128 3.35 -7.00 12.49
C VAL A 128 4.29 -7.66 11.49
N ARG A 129 4.21 -7.27 10.21
CA ARG A 129 5.20 -7.68 9.21
C ARG A 129 5.78 -6.48 8.48
N PRO A 130 7.12 -6.40 8.33
CA PRO A 130 7.72 -5.39 7.48
C PRO A 130 7.31 -5.63 6.03
N LEU A 131 7.02 -4.55 5.31
CA LEU A 131 6.81 -4.56 3.87
C LEU A 131 8.12 -4.13 3.24
N ARG A 132 9.03 -5.07 3.03
CA ARG A 132 10.27 -4.81 2.30
C ARG A 132 9.97 -4.90 0.81
N ALA A 133 10.55 -4.00 0.01
CA ALA A 133 10.65 -4.16 -1.43
C ALA A 133 11.29 -5.51 -1.73
N ASP A 134 10.48 -6.50 -2.13
CA ASP A 134 10.98 -7.82 -2.45
C ASP A 134 11.53 -7.79 -3.88
N ARG A 135 12.86 -7.75 -4.01
CA ARG A 135 13.56 -7.79 -5.31
C ARG A 135 13.18 -9.02 -6.13
N SER A 136 12.65 -10.07 -5.50
CA SER A 136 12.32 -11.34 -6.15
C SER A 136 11.10 -11.27 -7.08
N PHE A 137 10.23 -10.27 -6.90
CA PHE A 137 9.07 -10.09 -7.78
C PHE A 137 9.46 -9.56 -9.18
N SER A 138 10.58 -8.84 -9.31
CA SER A 138 11.02 -8.28 -10.60
C SER A 138 11.44 -9.34 -11.62
N ARG A 139 11.85 -10.53 -11.17
CA ARG A 139 12.20 -11.65 -12.07
C ARG A 139 11.00 -12.45 -12.55
N ARG A 140 9.90 -12.48 -11.79
CA ARG A 140 8.72 -13.33 -12.12
C ARG A 140 7.75 -12.65 -13.08
N LEU A 141 7.81 -11.33 -13.21
CA LEU A 141 6.94 -10.55 -14.10
C LEU A 141 7.56 -10.26 -15.47
N ARG A 142 8.84 -10.61 -15.71
CA ARG A 142 9.50 -10.52 -17.03
C ARG A 142 9.25 -11.72 -17.95
N ALA A 143 8.45 -12.69 -17.52
CA ALA A 143 8.10 -13.84 -18.35
C ALA A 143 6.64 -13.74 -18.81
N ARG A 144 6.42 -13.04 -19.93
CA ARG A 144 5.44 -13.33 -20.98
C ARG A 144 5.59 -12.35 -22.13
#